data_AF-A0A0B8T109-F1
#
_entry.id   AF-A0A0B8T109-F1
#
_cell.length_a   1.000
_cell.length_b   1.000
_cell.length_c   1.000
_cell.angle_alpha   90.00
_cell.angle_beta   90.00
_cell.angle_gamma   90.00
#
_symmetry.space_group_name_H-M   'P 1'
#
loop_
_entity.id
_entity.type
_entity.pdbx_description
1 polymer ?
#
loop_
_entity_poly.entity_id
_entity_poly.type
_entity_poly.pdbx_seq_one_letter_code
_entity_poly.pdbx_strand_id
1 'polypeptide(L)'
;MDNAYLTNPGSKWDTPLYLLDGGIAEALQHDTFASFNKKMWKLLVALTSRQESSAAEKKQLKKTLANIVLMINGCHYFLHHKNRLHYTDEWIDIDWVKNPYRCLKKYRSADDARLNHHLAHFKDHFTLLNRREGQNFALAFADLFSVIDLSAWLRLLKGWKCCIESQGSLFEDAGDYAPLETYAQLSKLHEACRLALYWADLSYPPPNRHLVEDYLASEYENGYQSASPLEMISDVFYKRSYADIQASIISLYALSPRQELPFATPPHILRAVLRWILETGWLLLQTDFFPKTWLDADRFDYLHCPVAQKQTAYWRAKSLSFKERKNLQKTLSKLYHGMDIRKQIYRVEERIITCCEAQENVGMEEDDLETRNLLLKTLDVLTLIMLDLHKRRTRSDGVCYPAEVVG
;
A
#
# COMPACT_ATOMS: atom_id res chain seq x y z
N MET A 1 -19.19 -35.51 -16.86
CA MET A 1 -18.87 -34.07 -16.75
C MET A 1 -17.88 -33.95 -15.62
N ASP A 2 -16.66 -33.53 -15.91
CA ASP A 2 -15.63 -33.33 -14.88
C ASP A 2 -16.10 -32.22 -13.94
N ASN A 3 -16.19 -32.55 -12.65
CA ASN A 3 -16.58 -31.56 -11.65
C ASN A 3 -15.41 -30.59 -11.46
N ALA A 4 -15.58 -29.35 -11.92
CA ALA A 4 -14.57 -28.30 -11.77
C ALA A 4 -14.10 -28.14 -10.31
N TYR A 5 -14.95 -28.47 -9.33
CA TYR A 5 -14.59 -28.43 -7.90
C TYR A 5 -13.57 -29.49 -7.45
N LEU A 6 -13.36 -30.53 -8.26
CA LEU A 6 -12.45 -31.64 -7.95
C LEU A 6 -11.13 -31.56 -8.74
N THR A 7 -11.12 -30.86 -9.87
CA THR A 7 -9.90 -30.57 -10.64
C THR A 7 -8.91 -29.81 -9.79
N ASN A 8 -7.62 -30.14 -9.85
CA ASN A 8 -6.54 -29.33 -9.26
C ASN A 8 -5.92 -28.45 -10.35
N PRO A 9 -5.25 -27.33 -9.99
CA PRO A 9 -4.43 -26.62 -10.96
C PRO A 9 -3.40 -27.61 -11.52
N GLY A 10 -3.49 -27.92 -12.81
CA GLY A 10 -2.41 -28.62 -13.51
C GLY A 10 -1.16 -27.74 -13.57
N SER A 11 0.00 -28.32 -13.87
CA SER A 11 1.27 -27.59 -14.05
C SER A 11 1.27 -26.49 -15.14
N LYS A 12 0.12 -26.23 -15.78
CA LYS A 12 -0.08 -25.25 -16.86
C LYS A 12 -0.77 -23.96 -16.40
N TRP A 13 -1.36 -23.91 -15.20
CA TRP A 13 -2.07 -22.73 -14.71
C TRP A 13 -1.34 -22.12 -13.52
N ASP A 14 -1.13 -20.81 -13.55
CA ASP A 14 -0.75 -20.08 -12.34
C ASP A 14 -1.89 -20.20 -11.33
N THR A 15 -1.55 -20.63 -10.11
CA THR A 15 -2.53 -20.93 -9.05
C THR A 15 -3.53 -19.79 -8.80
N PRO A 16 -3.13 -18.50 -8.85
CA PRO A 16 -4.06 -17.38 -8.74
C PRO A 16 -5.15 -17.34 -9.81
N LEU A 17 -4.80 -17.48 -11.09
CA LEU A 17 -5.75 -17.44 -12.21
C LEU A 17 -6.72 -18.63 -12.14
N TYR A 18 -6.20 -19.81 -11.86
CA TYR A 18 -7.01 -21.01 -11.68
C TYR A 18 -8.09 -20.83 -10.59
N LEU A 19 -7.78 -20.13 -9.49
CA LEU A 19 -8.74 -19.86 -8.42
C LEU A 19 -9.84 -18.88 -8.84
N LEU A 20 -9.59 -17.99 -9.82
CA LEU A 20 -10.57 -17.03 -10.33
C LEU A 20 -11.39 -17.54 -11.53
N ASP A 21 -10.89 -18.55 -12.23
CA ASP A 21 -11.58 -19.22 -13.35
C ASP A 21 -12.89 -19.92 -12.93
N GLY A 22 -13.20 -19.96 -11.63
CA GLY A 22 -14.51 -20.36 -11.10
C GLY A 22 -15.68 -19.45 -11.50
N GLY A 23 -15.45 -18.39 -12.27
CA GLY A 23 -16.46 -17.50 -12.85
C GLY A 23 -16.24 -16.01 -12.56
N ILE A 24 -15.31 -15.64 -11.68
CA ILE A 24 -15.04 -14.23 -11.34
C ILE A 24 -14.50 -13.47 -12.56
N ALA A 25 -13.49 -14.04 -13.24
CA ALA A 25 -12.89 -13.42 -14.42
C ALA A 25 -13.93 -13.23 -15.54
N GLU A 26 -14.69 -14.28 -15.86
CA GLU A 26 -15.75 -14.23 -16.88
C GLU A 26 -16.85 -13.20 -16.54
N ALA A 27 -17.23 -13.08 -15.27
CA ALA A 27 -18.27 -12.14 -14.85
C ALA A 27 -17.89 -10.67 -15.09
N LEU A 28 -16.59 -10.34 -15.02
CA LEU A 28 -16.08 -8.98 -14.95
C LEU A 28 -15.26 -8.55 -16.18
N GLN A 29 -14.87 -9.48 -17.06
CA GLN A 29 -13.99 -9.25 -18.22
C GLN A 29 -14.43 -8.12 -19.17
N HIS A 30 -15.71 -7.75 -19.19
CA HIS A 30 -16.26 -6.76 -20.13
C HIS A 30 -16.86 -5.52 -19.45
N ASP A 31 -16.68 -5.38 -18.15
CA ASP A 31 -17.24 -4.28 -17.39
C ASP A 31 -16.15 -3.47 -16.70
N THR A 32 -16.32 -2.15 -16.67
CA THR A 32 -15.60 -1.25 -15.76
C THR A 32 -16.30 -1.20 -14.41
N PHE A 33 -15.58 -0.78 -13.35
CA PHE A 33 -16.13 -0.70 -11.99
C PHE A 33 -17.44 0.10 -11.96
N ALA A 34 -17.43 1.28 -12.59
CA ALA A 34 -18.59 2.16 -12.69
C ALA A 34 -19.72 1.57 -13.55
N SER A 35 -19.38 0.90 -14.67
CA SER A 35 -20.38 0.27 -15.55
C SER A 35 -21.17 -0.82 -14.82
N PHE A 36 -20.46 -1.69 -14.08
CA PHE A 36 -21.10 -2.77 -13.34
C PHE A 36 -22.02 -2.25 -12.24
N ASN A 37 -21.56 -1.29 -11.43
CA ASN A 37 -22.38 -0.67 -10.38
C ASN A 37 -23.67 -0.05 -10.94
N LYS A 38 -23.58 0.63 -12.10
CA LYS A 38 -24.76 1.16 -12.80
C LYS A 38 -25.72 0.06 -13.26
N LYS A 39 -25.19 -1.06 -13.77
CA LYS A 39 -25.99 -2.22 -14.20
C LYS A 39 -26.69 -2.89 -13.01
N MET A 40 -26.00 -3.04 -11.88
CA MET A 40 -26.60 -3.58 -10.65
C MET A 40 -27.70 -2.69 -10.09
N TRP A 41 -27.50 -1.37 -10.08
CA TRP A 41 -28.55 -0.45 -9.64
C TRP A 41 -29.79 -0.54 -10.53
N LYS A 42 -29.60 -0.58 -11.87
CA LYS A 42 -30.70 -0.80 -12.81
C LYS A 42 -31.43 -2.13 -12.56
N LEU A 43 -30.69 -3.19 -12.23
CA LEU A 43 -31.26 -4.48 -11.89
C LEU A 43 -32.15 -4.39 -10.64
N LEU A 44 -31.65 -3.78 -9.56
CA LEU A 44 -32.43 -3.56 -8.36
C LEU A 44 -33.72 -2.77 -8.66
N VAL A 45 -33.61 -1.65 -9.38
CA VAL A 45 -34.78 -0.83 -9.74
C VAL A 45 -35.79 -1.64 -10.55
N ALA A 46 -35.36 -2.43 -11.54
CA ALA A 46 -36.25 -3.25 -12.34
C ALA A 46 -36.94 -4.36 -11.54
N LEU A 47 -36.29 -4.87 -10.49
CA LEU A 47 -36.84 -5.91 -9.62
C LEU A 47 -37.83 -5.35 -8.59
N THR A 48 -37.64 -4.11 -8.15
CA THR A 48 -38.48 -3.48 -7.13
C THR A 48 -39.59 -2.62 -7.72
N SER A 49 -39.40 -2.07 -8.92
CA SER A 49 -40.41 -1.25 -9.60
C SER A 49 -41.19 -2.09 -10.61
N ARG A 50 -42.51 -1.90 -10.69
CA ARG A 50 -43.38 -2.55 -11.69
C ARG A 50 -43.20 -1.96 -13.10
N GLN A 51 -41.98 -1.57 -13.46
CA GLN A 51 -41.72 -0.97 -14.76
C GLN A 51 -41.66 -2.05 -15.83
N GLU A 52 -42.50 -1.89 -16.86
CA GLU A 52 -42.42 -2.71 -18.07
C GLU A 52 -41.07 -2.47 -18.77
N SER A 53 -40.15 -3.41 -18.59
CA SER A 53 -38.88 -3.40 -19.31
C SER A 53 -39.07 -3.90 -20.75
N SER A 54 -38.45 -3.21 -21.70
CA SER A 54 -38.39 -3.65 -23.10
C SER A 54 -37.67 -5.01 -23.25
N ALA A 55 -37.87 -5.71 -24.37
CA ALA A 55 -37.19 -6.98 -24.63
C ALA A 55 -35.64 -6.86 -24.59
N ALA A 56 -35.11 -5.73 -25.07
CA ALA A 56 -33.68 -5.44 -25.03
C ALA A 56 -33.18 -5.23 -23.59
N GLU A 57 -33.93 -4.49 -22.76
CA GLU A 57 -33.60 -4.29 -21.35
C GLU A 57 -33.66 -5.60 -20.56
N LYS A 58 -34.71 -6.42 -20.75
CA LYS A 58 -34.80 -7.75 -20.12
C LYS A 58 -33.57 -8.61 -20.45
N LYS A 59 -33.12 -8.61 -21.70
CA LYS A 59 -31.90 -9.34 -22.11
C LYS A 59 -30.67 -8.82 -21.37
N GLN A 60 -30.53 -7.51 -21.23
CA GLN A 60 -29.42 -6.90 -20.49
C GLN A 60 -29.47 -7.22 -18.99
N LEU A 61 -30.65 -7.14 -18.36
CA LEU A 61 -30.87 -7.47 -16.95
C LEU A 61 -30.53 -8.94 -16.66
N LYS A 62 -30.98 -9.86 -17.51
CA LYS A 62 -30.64 -11.29 -17.40
C LYS A 62 -29.13 -11.52 -17.53
N LYS A 63 -28.45 -10.79 -18.43
CA LYS A 63 -26.99 -10.88 -18.56
C LYS A 63 -26.30 -10.39 -17.29
N THR A 64 -26.70 -9.25 -16.74
CA THR A 64 -26.16 -8.75 -15.46
C THR A 64 -26.36 -9.77 -14.34
N LEU A 65 -27.56 -10.34 -14.23
CA LEU A 65 -27.86 -11.36 -13.22
C LEU A 65 -27.02 -12.64 -13.40
N ALA A 66 -26.80 -13.08 -14.64
CA ALA A 66 -25.91 -14.21 -14.94
C ALA A 66 -24.47 -13.92 -14.49
N ASN A 67 -23.96 -12.71 -14.72
CA ASN A 67 -22.64 -12.31 -14.23
C ASN A 67 -22.58 -12.33 -12.70
N ILE A 68 -23.64 -11.89 -12.00
CA ILE A 68 -23.70 -11.95 -10.53
C ILE A 68 -23.64 -13.42 -10.05
N VAL A 69 -24.38 -14.32 -10.70
CA VAL A 69 -24.33 -15.76 -10.39
C VAL A 69 -22.92 -16.32 -10.57
N LEU A 70 -22.22 -15.92 -11.65
CA LEU A 70 -20.83 -16.30 -11.88
C LEU A 70 -19.89 -15.78 -10.78
N MET A 71 -20.06 -14.54 -10.31
CA MET A 71 -19.27 -14.02 -9.18
C MET A 71 -19.49 -14.83 -7.89
N ILE A 72 -20.75 -15.15 -7.56
CA ILE A 72 -21.06 -15.95 -6.36
C ILE A 72 -20.44 -17.35 -6.46
N ASN A 73 -20.62 -18.02 -7.59
CA ASN A 73 -20.05 -19.34 -7.82
C ASN A 73 -18.52 -19.30 -7.76
N GLY A 74 -17.89 -18.30 -8.39
CA GLY A 74 -16.44 -18.17 -8.41
C GLY A 74 -15.86 -17.81 -7.04
N CYS A 75 -16.55 -16.99 -6.26
CA CYS A 75 -16.22 -16.68 -4.87
C CYS A 75 -16.24 -17.94 -4.00
N HIS A 76 -17.30 -18.75 -4.10
CA HIS A 76 -17.38 -20.04 -3.39
C HIS A 76 -16.29 -21.01 -3.86
N TYR A 77 -16.06 -21.09 -5.17
CA TYR A 77 -15.02 -21.90 -5.77
C TYR A 77 -13.63 -21.52 -5.25
N PHE A 78 -13.32 -20.23 -5.18
CA PHE A 78 -12.07 -19.70 -4.63
C PHE A 78 -11.87 -20.17 -3.19
N LEU A 79 -12.85 -19.95 -2.31
CA LEU A 79 -12.78 -20.34 -0.91
C LEU A 79 -12.58 -21.85 -0.74
N HIS A 80 -13.37 -22.64 -1.47
CA HIS A 80 -13.28 -24.09 -1.45
C HIS A 80 -11.88 -24.57 -1.84
N HIS A 81 -11.31 -24.05 -2.92
CA HIS A 81 -10.00 -24.47 -3.40
C HIS A 81 -8.86 -23.96 -2.54
N LYS A 82 -8.92 -22.71 -2.07
CA LYS A 82 -7.93 -22.18 -1.13
C LYS A 82 -7.83 -23.08 0.10
N ASN A 83 -8.97 -23.51 0.65
CA ASN A 83 -9.02 -24.42 1.78
C ASN A 83 -8.51 -25.83 1.42
N ARG A 84 -9.00 -26.41 0.31
CA ARG A 84 -8.63 -27.77 -0.12
C ARG A 84 -7.15 -27.92 -0.44
N LEU A 85 -6.56 -26.89 -1.05
CA LEU A 85 -5.15 -26.86 -1.45
C LEU A 85 -4.23 -26.38 -0.32
N HIS A 86 -4.77 -25.96 0.82
CA HIS A 86 -4.03 -25.27 1.88
C HIS A 86 -3.19 -24.10 1.34
N TYR A 87 -3.75 -23.37 0.37
CA TYR A 87 -3.03 -22.33 -0.35
C TYR A 87 -2.88 -21.06 0.49
N THR A 88 -1.63 -20.66 0.71
CA THR A 88 -1.23 -19.41 1.37
C THR A 88 -0.47 -18.53 0.39
N ASP A 89 -0.79 -17.25 0.35
CA ASP A 89 -0.21 -16.27 -0.55
C ASP A 89 0.39 -15.09 0.20
N GLU A 90 1.58 -14.66 -0.24
CA GLU A 90 2.35 -13.62 0.44
C GLU A 90 1.76 -12.22 0.31
N TRP A 91 0.74 -11.99 -0.54
CA TRP A 91 0.17 -10.67 -0.79
C TRP A 91 -1.18 -10.48 -0.09
N ILE A 92 -1.98 -11.55 0.02
CA ILE A 92 -3.33 -11.50 0.62
C ILE A 92 -3.43 -12.16 1.99
N ASP A 93 -2.54 -13.09 2.35
CA ASP A 93 -2.51 -13.72 3.69
C ASP A 93 -1.47 -13.07 4.61
N ILE A 94 -1.16 -11.80 4.38
CA ILE A 94 -0.20 -11.03 5.17
C ILE A 94 -0.74 -10.79 6.58
N ASP A 95 0.13 -11.03 7.56
CA ASP A 95 -0.06 -10.56 8.93
C ASP A 95 0.15 -9.04 8.99
N TRP A 96 -0.87 -8.28 9.41
CA TRP A 96 -0.78 -6.82 9.57
C TRP A 96 -0.59 -6.42 11.03
N VAL A 97 0.32 -5.48 11.27
CA VAL A 97 0.59 -4.90 12.59
C VAL A 97 0.47 -3.38 12.53
N LYS A 98 0.17 -2.74 13.67
CA LYS A 98 0.09 -1.28 13.73
C LYS A 98 1.43 -0.67 13.36
N ASN A 99 1.43 0.37 12.53
CA ASN A 99 2.64 1.11 12.21
C ASN A 99 3.17 1.80 13.50
N PRO A 100 4.39 1.45 13.98
CA PRO A 100 4.95 2.00 15.21
C PRO A 100 5.32 3.49 15.10
N TYR A 101 5.46 4.01 13.89
CA TYR A 101 5.84 5.39 13.60
C TYR A 101 4.68 6.24 13.08
N ARG A 102 3.47 5.68 12.96
CA ARG A 102 2.29 6.38 12.41
C ARG A 102 2.12 7.79 13.01
N CYS A 103 1.90 8.79 12.16
CA CYS A 103 1.72 10.17 12.59
C CYS A 103 0.69 10.32 13.71
N LEU A 104 1.07 10.99 14.80
CA LEU A 104 0.17 11.28 15.91
C LEU A 104 -0.97 12.20 15.44
N LYS A 105 -2.20 11.89 15.86
CA LYS A 105 -3.43 12.58 15.40
C LYS A 105 -3.33 14.10 15.31
N LYS A 106 -2.77 14.75 16.34
CA LYS A 106 -2.64 16.21 16.41
C LYS A 106 -1.65 16.84 15.43
N TYR A 107 -0.81 16.04 14.78
CA TYR A 107 0.19 16.50 13.82
C TYR A 107 -0.15 16.12 12.37
N ARG A 108 -1.26 15.40 12.15
CA ARG A 108 -1.71 14.96 10.82
C ARG A 108 -2.14 16.16 9.97
N SER A 109 -1.87 16.09 8.68
CA SER A 109 -2.36 17.08 7.72
C SER A 109 -3.85 16.92 7.44
N ALA A 110 -4.46 17.92 6.80
CA ALA A 110 -5.85 17.83 6.34
C ALA A 110 -6.08 16.67 5.35
N ASP A 111 -5.06 16.39 4.53
CA ASP A 111 -5.10 15.34 3.49
C ASP A 111 -4.83 13.93 4.04
N ASP A 112 -4.49 13.79 5.32
CA ASP A 112 -4.05 12.53 5.92
C ASP A 112 -5.06 11.39 5.72
N ALA A 113 -6.36 11.68 5.87
CA ALA A 113 -7.41 10.67 5.71
C ALA A 113 -7.51 10.14 4.27
N ARG A 114 -7.28 11.02 3.27
CA ARG A 114 -7.28 10.65 1.85
C ARG A 114 -6.04 9.84 1.50
N LEU A 115 -4.87 10.34 1.88
CA LEU A 115 -3.58 9.71 1.56
C LEU A 115 -3.42 8.34 2.22
N ASN A 116 -3.96 8.18 3.43
CA ASN A 116 -3.81 6.97 4.24
C ASN A 116 -5.07 6.11 4.29
N HIS A 117 -6.01 6.32 3.37
CA HIS A 117 -7.14 5.40 3.21
C HIS A 117 -6.60 4.00 2.87
N HIS A 118 -7.17 2.95 3.48
CA HIS A 118 -6.64 1.59 3.38
C HIS A 118 -6.69 1.00 1.96
N LEU A 119 -7.42 1.62 1.05
CA LEU A 119 -7.50 1.25 -0.37
C LEU A 119 -6.96 2.34 -1.30
N ALA A 120 -6.28 3.36 -0.77
CA ALA A 120 -5.74 4.47 -1.57
C ALA A 120 -4.71 4.04 -2.62
N HIS A 121 -4.13 2.85 -2.48
CA HIS A 121 -3.14 2.30 -3.40
C HIS A 121 -3.77 1.68 -4.66
N PHE A 122 -5.09 1.49 -4.70
CA PHE A 122 -5.78 1.02 -5.88
C PHE A 122 -6.32 2.18 -6.73
N LYS A 123 -6.36 1.98 -8.06
CA LYS A 123 -6.91 2.96 -9.00
C LYS A 123 -8.44 3.06 -8.92
N ASP A 124 -9.11 1.93 -8.66
CA ASP A 124 -10.56 1.89 -8.51
C ASP A 124 -11.00 2.50 -7.17
N HIS A 125 -12.15 3.17 -7.17
CA HIS A 125 -12.68 3.84 -5.98
C HIS A 125 -13.50 2.88 -5.11
N PHE A 126 -12.80 2.10 -4.30
CA PHE A 126 -13.41 1.18 -3.34
C PHE A 126 -13.97 1.93 -2.12
N THR A 127 -15.22 1.63 -1.76
CA THR A 127 -15.95 2.34 -0.70
C THR A 127 -16.67 1.43 0.28
N LEU A 128 -16.90 0.17 -0.07
CA LEU A 128 -17.71 -0.78 0.70
C LEU A 128 -16.87 -1.75 1.53
N LEU A 129 -15.65 -2.05 1.08
CA LEU A 129 -14.75 -2.93 1.81
C LEU A 129 -14.14 -2.22 3.01
N ASN A 130 -14.27 -2.85 4.18
CA ASN A 130 -13.54 -2.39 5.35
C ASN A 130 -12.04 -2.71 5.23
N ARG A 131 -11.22 -2.20 6.16
CA ARG A 131 -9.77 -2.40 6.11
C ARG A 131 -9.33 -3.86 6.03
N ARG A 132 -9.92 -4.74 6.85
CA ARG A 132 -9.51 -6.15 6.89
C ARG A 132 -9.84 -6.85 5.58
N GLU A 133 -11.00 -6.54 5.01
CA GLU A 133 -11.43 -7.08 3.71
C GLU A 133 -10.63 -6.52 2.54
N GLY A 134 -10.25 -5.24 2.61
CA GLY A 134 -9.36 -4.64 1.61
C GLY A 134 -7.97 -5.30 1.60
N GLN A 135 -7.45 -5.61 2.79
CA GLN A 135 -6.17 -6.31 2.98
C GLN A 135 -6.23 -7.80 2.62
N ASN A 136 -7.40 -8.44 2.78
CA ASN A 136 -7.64 -9.82 2.40
C ASN A 136 -9.09 -9.97 1.91
N PHE A 137 -9.28 -9.94 0.59
CA PHE A 137 -10.60 -10.00 -0.02
C PHE A 137 -11.32 -11.34 0.25
N ALA A 138 -10.59 -12.41 0.57
CA ALA A 138 -11.18 -13.70 0.90
C ALA A 138 -12.01 -13.62 2.19
N LEU A 139 -11.75 -12.65 3.06
CA LEU A 139 -12.61 -12.38 4.22
C LEU A 139 -13.99 -11.88 3.79
N ALA A 140 -14.08 -11.01 2.78
CA ALA A 140 -15.37 -10.55 2.26
C ALA A 140 -16.13 -11.69 1.57
N PHE A 141 -15.41 -12.60 0.91
CA PHE A 141 -15.99 -13.82 0.35
C PHE A 141 -16.57 -14.72 1.44
N ALA A 142 -15.81 -14.96 2.52
CA ALA A 142 -16.26 -15.78 3.64
C ALA A 142 -17.45 -15.14 4.37
N ASP A 143 -17.42 -13.83 4.58
CA ASP A 143 -18.50 -13.04 5.20
C ASP A 143 -19.82 -13.20 4.42
N LEU A 144 -19.78 -13.13 3.09
CA LEU A 144 -20.95 -13.32 2.22
C LEU A 144 -21.66 -14.67 2.47
N PHE A 145 -20.89 -15.75 2.62
CA PHE A 145 -21.43 -17.10 2.86
C PHE A 145 -21.70 -17.42 4.33
N SER A 146 -21.28 -16.54 5.24
CA SER A 146 -21.64 -16.66 6.67
C SER A 146 -23.10 -16.28 6.92
N VAL A 147 -23.69 -15.44 6.06
CA VAL A 147 -25.08 -14.98 6.16
C VAL A 147 -26.03 -16.02 5.57
N ILE A 148 -25.78 -16.47 4.33
CA ILE A 148 -26.53 -17.55 3.67
C ILE A 148 -25.60 -18.40 2.81
N ASP A 149 -25.90 -19.69 2.70
CA ASP A 149 -25.09 -20.62 1.90
C ASP A 149 -25.25 -20.41 0.37
N LEU A 150 -24.38 -21.08 -0.40
CA LEU A 150 -24.43 -21.02 -1.87
C LEU A 150 -25.79 -21.43 -2.44
N SER A 151 -26.43 -22.47 -1.89
CA SER A 151 -27.71 -22.97 -2.40
C SER A 151 -28.83 -21.96 -2.20
N ALA A 152 -28.83 -21.25 -1.06
CA ALA A 152 -29.76 -20.18 -0.77
C ALA A 152 -29.53 -18.97 -1.69
N TRP A 153 -28.27 -18.55 -1.92
CA TRP A 153 -27.93 -17.51 -2.89
C TRP A 153 -28.45 -17.82 -4.29
N LEU A 154 -28.19 -19.03 -4.80
CA LEU A 154 -28.64 -19.44 -6.12
C LEU A 154 -30.16 -19.50 -6.24
N ARG A 155 -30.87 -19.89 -5.16
CA ARG A 155 -32.33 -19.87 -5.11
C ARG A 155 -32.88 -18.45 -5.16
N LEU A 156 -32.29 -17.52 -4.40
CA LEU A 156 -32.67 -16.11 -4.39
C LEU A 156 -32.50 -15.49 -5.78
N LEU A 157 -31.32 -15.67 -6.40
CA LEU A 157 -31.05 -15.12 -7.74
C LEU A 157 -31.90 -15.79 -8.83
N LYS A 158 -32.28 -17.07 -8.67
CA LYS A 158 -33.27 -17.70 -9.55
C LYS A 158 -34.65 -17.03 -9.42
N GLY A 159 -35.05 -16.67 -8.20
CA GLY A 159 -36.27 -15.87 -7.96
C GLY A 159 -36.24 -14.52 -8.67
N TRP A 160 -35.11 -13.81 -8.58
CA TRP A 160 -34.90 -12.54 -9.30
C TRP A 160 -35.02 -12.73 -10.82
N LYS A 161 -34.48 -13.82 -11.37
CA LYS A 161 -34.61 -14.15 -12.80
C LYS A 161 -36.07 -14.34 -13.20
N CYS A 162 -36.85 -15.09 -12.41
CA CYS A 162 -38.27 -15.30 -12.65
C CYS A 162 -39.04 -13.98 -12.62
N CYS A 163 -38.73 -13.09 -11.68
CA CYS A 163 -39.32 -11.74 -11.59
C CYS A 163 -39.09 -10.91 -12.86
N ILE A 164 -37.86 -10.92 -13.40
CA ILE A 164 -37.54 -10.23 -14.68
C ILE A 164 -38.34 -10.82 -15.85
N GLU A 165 -38.57 -12.14 -15.83
CA GLU A 165 -39.31 -12.86 -16.86
C GLU A 165 -40.81 -12.56 -16.82
N SER A 166 -41.41 -12.59 -15.63
CA SER A 166 -42.83 -12.31 -15.41
C SER A 166 -43.18 -10.82 -15.46
N GLN A 167 -42.20 -9.91 -15.44
CA GLN A 167 -42.42 -8.47 -15.15
C GLN A 167 -43.13 -8.25 -13.80
N GLY A 168 -43.01 -9.22 -12.90
CA GLY A 168 -43.51 -9.11 -11.55
C GLY A 168 -42.63 -8.19 -10.70
N SER A 169 -42.98 -8.09 -9.43
CA SER A 169 -42.17 -7.43 -8.42
C SER A 169 -41.65 -8.43 -7.41
N LEU A 170 -40.47 -8.19 -6.84
CA LEU A 170 -39.94 -9.03 -5.75
C LEU A 170 -40.92 -9.17 -4.57
N PHE A 171 -41.75 -8.14 -4.35
CA PHE A 171 -42.75 -8.10 -3.28
C PHE A 171 -43.96 -9.01 -3.53
N GLU A 172 -44.19 -9.43 -4.78
CA GLU A 172 -45.33 -10.27 -5.17
C GLU A 172 -44.88 -11.71 -5.43
N ASP A 173 -43.70 -11.91 -6.02
CA ASP A 173 -43.34 -13.19 -6.65
C ASP A 173 -42.09 -13.90 -6.09
N ALA A 174 -41.19 -13.24 -5.33
CA ALA A 174 -39.79 -13.72 -5.27
C ALA A 174 -39.04 -13.75 -3.92
N GLY A 175 -39.71 -13.59 -2.78
CA GLY A 175 -39.17 -14.04 -1.48
C GLY A 175 -37.90 -13.32 -0.94
N ASP A 176 -37.37 -12.31 -1.63
CA ASP A 176 -36.36 -11.40 -1.07
C ASP A 176 -37.07 -10.25 -0.34
N TYR A 177 -37.11 -10.34 0.98
CA TYR A 177 -37.76 -9.36 1.84
C TYR A 177 -36.90 -8.12 2.14
N ALA A 178 -35.62 -8.12 1.73
CA ALA A 178 -34.68 -7.03 2.00
C ALA A 178 -33.76 -6.74 0.78
N PRO A 179 -34.33 -6.37 -0.38
CA PRO A 179 -33.57 -6.26 -1.63
C PRO A 179 -32.46 -5.20 -1.61
N LEU A 180 -32.57 -4.17 -0.77
CA LEU A 180 -31.51 -3.18 -0.56
C LEU A 180 -30.31 -3.76 0.20
N GLU A 181 -30.55 -4.63 1.19
CA GLU A 181 -29.48 -5.33 1.92
C GLU A 181 -28.78 -6.32 1.00
N THR A 182 -29.55 -7.07 0.21
CA THR A 182 -29.02 -7.96 -0.83
C THR A 182 -28.15 -7.19 -1.82
N TYR A 183 -28.63 -6.04 -2.31
CA TYR A 183 -27.86 -5.16 -3.19
C TYR A 183 -26.55 -4.68 -2.55
N ALA A 184 -26.56 -4.30 -1.27
CA ALA A 184 -25.36 -3.88 -0.55
C ALA A 184 -24.33 -5.02 -0.46
N GLN A 185 -24.77 -6.25 -0.15
CA GLN A 185 -23.92 -7.44 -0.12
C GLN A 185 -23.32 -7.76 -1.49
N LEU A 186 -24.12 -7.71 -2.55
CA LEU A 186 -23.64 -7.93 -3.92
C LEU A 186 -22.67 -6.83 -4.40
N SER A 187 -22.87 -5.60 -3.94
CA SER A 187 -21.97 -4.47 -4.26
C SER A 187 -20.62 -4.63 -3.58
N LYS A 188 -20.63 -5.04 -2.31
CA LYS A 188 -19.42 -5.40 -1.56
C LYS A 188 -18.71 -6.61 -2.20
N LEU A 189 -19.45 -7.63 -2.64
CA LEU A 189 -18.89 -8.78 -3.38
C LEU A 189 -18.22 -8.33 -4.69
N HIS A 190 -18.85 -7.43 -5.45
CA HIS A 190 -18.25 -6.89 -6.67
C HIS A 190 -16.91 -6.17 -6.37
N GLU A 191 -16.84 -5.35 -5.32
CA GLU A 191 -15.58 -4.75 -4.86
C GLU A 191 -14.52 -5.82 -4.51
N ALA A 192 -14.90 -6.85 -3.76
CA ALA A 192 -13.98 -7.94 -3.40
C ALA A 192 -13.48 -8.73 -4.62
N CYS A 193 -14.37 -9.03 -5.58
CA CYS A 193 -14.00 -9.69 -6.84
C CYS A 193 -13.04 -8.83 -7.68
N ARG A 194 -13.17 -7.51 -7.62
CA ARG A 194 -12.23 -6.59 -8.29
C ARG A 194 -10.85 -6.62 -7.67
N LEU A 195 -10.75 -6.61 -6.34
CA LEU A 195 -9.47 -6.81 -5.66
C LEU A 195 -8.85 -8.18 -6.00
N ALA A 196 -9.68 -9.22 -6.09
CA ALA A 196 -9.23 -10.55 -6.49
C ALA A 196 -8.60 -10.56 -7.89
N LEU A 197 -9.19 -9.83 -8.85
CA LEU A 197 -8.61 -9.66 -10.19
C LEU A 197 -7.27 -8.92 -10.16
N TYR A 198 -7.17 -7.80 -9.43
CA TYR A 198 -5.88 -7.11 -9.25
C TYR A 198 -4.80 -8.06 -8.74
N TRP A 199 -5.15 -8.93 -7.79
CA TRP A 199 -4.27 -9.95 -7.24
C TRP A 199 -3.85 -11.00 -8.27
N ALA A 200 -4.79 -11.61 -8.99
CA ALA A 200 -4.44 -12.63 -9.98
C ALA A 200 -3.67 -12.08 -11.18
N ASP A 201 -3.91 -10.83 -11.58
CA ASP A 201 -3.20 -10.15 -12.67
C ASP A 201 -1.81 -9.63 -12.25
N LEU A 202 -1.31 -10.00 -11.06
CA LEU A 202 -0.04 -9.53 -10.48
C LEU A 202 0.07 -7.99 -10.44
N SER A 203 -1.06 -7.31 -10.34
CA SER A 203 -1.18 -5.85 -10.33
C SER A 203 -1.66 -5.30 -8.99
N TYR A 204 -1.71 -6.14 -7.96
CA TYR A 204 -2.14 -5.82 -6.60
C TYR A 204 -1.08 -4.98 -5.89
N PRO A 205 -1.22 -3.66 -5.77
CA PRO A 205 -0.12 -2.83 -5.33
C PRO A 205 0.17 -3.02 -3.83
N PRO A 206 1.43 -2.96 -3.37
CA PRO A 206 1.71 -2.91 -1.94
C PRO A 206 1.22 -1.60 -1.31
N PRO A 207 1.07 -1.57 0.03
CA PRO A 207 0.84 -0.34 0.77
C PRO A 207 1.90 0.70 0.44
N ASN A 208 1.55 1.98 0.49
CA ASN A 208 2.43 3.11 0.19
C ASN A 208 2.88 3.26 -1.27
N ARG A 209 2.65 2.29 -2.16
CA ARG A 209 3.07 2.45 -3.58
C ARG A 209 2.56 3.75 -4.19
N HIS A 210 1.28 4.08 -3.99
CA HIS A 210 0.69 5.34 -4.48
C HIS A 210 1.33 6.58 -3.84
N LEU A 211 1.86 6.47 -2.62
CA LEU A 211 2.58 7.58 -1.99
C LEU A 211 3.95 7.79 -2.63
N VAL A 212 4.62 6.71 -3.02
CA VAL A 212 5.92 6.76 -3.70
C VAL A 212 5.75 7.24 -5.15
N GLU A 213 4.93 6.55 -5.94
CA GLU A 213 4.75 6.83 -7.37
C GLU A 213 3.88 8.08 -7.60
N ASP A 214 2.66 8.12 -7.08
CA ASP A 214 1.68 9.16 -7.45
C ASP A 214 1.87 10.46 -6.66
N TYR A 215 2.22 10.36 -5.37
CA TYR A 215 2.35 11.54 -4.51
C TYR A 215 3.75 12.15 -4.54
N LEU A 216 4.80 11.34 -4.34
CA LEU A 216 6.19 11.81 -4.32
C LEU A 216 6.82 11.87 -5.72
N ALA A 217 6.21 11.25 -6.73
CA ALA A 217 6.78 11.14 -8.08
C ALA A 217 8.20 10.54 -8.05
N SER A 218 8.38 9.51 -7.23
CA SER A 218 9.62 8.73 -7.12
C SER A 218 9.52 7.44 -7.92
N GLU A 219 10.66 6.98 -8.43
CA GLU A 219 10.76 5.67 -9.05
C GLU A 219 10.46 4.59 -8.01
N TYR A 220 9.75 3.56 -8.46
CA TYR A 220 9.36 2.42 -7.63
C TYR A 220 9.93 1.15 -8.27
N GLU A 221 10.82 0.47 -7.55
CA GLU A 221 11.33 -0.82 -7.97
C GLU A 221 10.24 -1.89 -7.79
N ASN A 222 10.04 -2.75 -8.78
CA ASN A 222 9.01 -3.78 -8.71
C ASN A 222 9.28 -4.78 -7.57
N GLY A 223 8.43 -4.80 -6.56
CA GLY A 223 8.47 -5.81 -5.49
C GLY A 223 7.72 -5.36 -4.24
N TYR A 224 7.03 -6.27 -3.55
CA TYR A 224 6.22 -5.89 -2.39
C TYR A 224 7.03 -5.21 -1.26
N GLN A 225 8.31 -5.59 -1.11
CA GLN A 225 9.19 -5.05 -0.08
C GLN A 225 9.70 -3.63 -0.39
N SER A 226 9.85 -3.24 -1.66
CA SER A 226 10.37 -1.91 -2.04
C SER A 226 9.47 -0.74 -1.61
N ALA A 227 8.20 -1.02 -1.27
CA ALA A 227 7.30 -0.02 -0.68
C ALA A 227 7.45 0.12 0.86
N SER A 228 8.29 -0.72 1.46
CA SER A 228 8.64 -0.68 2.88
C SER A 228 9.51 0.52 3.16
N PRO A 229 9.05 1.47 4.01
CA PRO A 229 9.89 2.59 4.40
C PRO A 229 11.18 2.09 5.06
N LEU A 230 11.19 0.93 5.72
CA LEU A 230 12.38 0.42 6.40
C LEU A 230 13.45 -0.11 5.43
N GLU A 231 13.04 -0.64 4.28
CA GLU A 231 13.99 -1.04 3.23
C GLU A 231 14.60 0.19 2.56
N MET A 232 13.77 1.19 2.28
CA MET A 232 14.24 2.49 1.78
C MET A 232 15.24 3.17 2.74
N ILE A 233 15.13 2.97 4.07
CA ILE A 233 16.16 3.47 4.99
C ILE A 233 17.50 2.75 4.77
N SER A 234 17.49 1.43 4.51
CA SER A 234 18.70 0.69 4.17
C SER A 234 19.39 1.32 2.96
N ASP A 235 18.63 1.68 1.93
CA ASP A 235 19.16 2.24 0.68
C ASP A 235 19.77 3.64 0.83
N VAL A 236 19.27 4.44 1.77
CA VAL A 236 19.92 5.71 2.18
C VAL A 236 21.39 5.47 2.55
N PHE A 237 21.69 4.34 3.20
CA PHE A 237 23.03 3.97 3.68
C PHE A 237 23.78 3.03 2.72
N TYR A 238 23.27 2.77 1.52
CA TYR A 238 23.96 1.95 0.53
C TYR A 238 25.36 2.52 0.22
N LYS A 239 26.41 1.81 0.64
CA LYS A 239 27.84 2.19 0.51
C LYS A 239 28.19 3.55 1.13
N ARG A 240 27.42 4.06 2.10
CA ARG A 240 27.61 5.39 2.70
C ARG A 240 27.55 5.30 4.22
N SER A 241 28.41 6.05 4.90
CA SER A 241 28.31 6.18 6.36
C SER A 241 27.45 7.37 6.76
N TYR A 242 26.87 7.29 7.97
CA TYR A 242 26.22 8.41 8.64
C TYR A 242 27.14 9.64 8.69
N ALA A 243 28.44 9.43 8.93
CA ALA A 243 29.40 10.52 9.05
C ALA A 243 29.57 11.28 7.73
N ASP A 244 29.63 10.55 6.60
CA ASP A 244 29.76 11.15 5.27
C ASP A 244 28.52 11.97 4.90
N ILE A 245 27.33 11.39 5.10
CA ILE A 245 26.05 12.07 4.83
C ILE A 245 25.94 13.31 5.72
N GLN A 246 26.24 13.18 7.01
CA GLN A 246 26.20 14.28 7.96
C GLN A 246 27.14 15.42 7.56
N ALA A 247 28.39 15.09 7.22
CA ALA A 247 29.39 16.07 6.81
C ALA A 247 28.94 16.79 5.52
N SER A 248 28.39 16.07 4.55
CA SER A 248 27.84 16.67 3.33
C SER A 248 26.67 17.62 3.62
N ILE A 249 25.75 17.29 4.52
CA ILE A 249 24.65 18.20 4.92
C ILE A 249 25.22 19.46 5.58
N ILE A 250 26.20 19.33 6.48
CA ILE A 250 26.81 20.48 7.16
C ILE A 250 27.55 21.38 6.17
N SER A 251 28.24 20.80 5.19
CA SER A 251 28.92 21.54 4.12
C SER A 251 27.93 22.27 3.22
N LEU A 252 26.85 21.61 2.78
CA LEU A 252 25.83 22.20 1.91
C LEU A 252 25.14 23.42 2.55
N TYR A 253 24.96 23.38 3.87
CA TYR A 253 24.31 24.42 4.67
C TYR A 253 25.31 25.12 5.62
N ALA A 254 26.48 25.49 5.08
CA ALA A 254 27.50 26.21 5.81
C ALA A 254 27.09 27.67 6.07
N LEU A 255 27.36 28.17 7.29
CA LEU A 255 27.06 29.55 7.70
C LEU A 255 27.77 30.61 6.86
N SER A 256 28.92 30.27 6.27
CA SER A 256 29.71 31.16 5.44
C SER A 256 29.89 30.53 4.06
N PRO A 257 29.84 31.33 2.98
CA PRO A 257 30.10 30.85 1.63
C PRO A 257 31.50 30.21 1.56
N ARG A 258 31.62 29.02 0.97
CA ARG A 258 32.89 28.29 0.83
C ARG A 258 33.24 28.13 -0.66
N GLN A 259 34.46 28.49 -1.03
CA GLN A 259 34.97 28.33 -2.40
C GLN A 259 35.14 26.86 -2.80
N GLU A 260 35.42 25.98 -1.85
CA GLU A 260 35.46 24.53 -2.06
C GLU A 260 34.55 23.84 -1.05
N LEU A 261 33.62 23.03 -1.55
CA LEU A 261 32.77 22.16 -0.75
C LEU A 261 33.37 20.74 -0.85
N PRO A 262 34.18 20.30 0.13
CA PRO A 262 34.64 18.92 0.16
C PRO A 262 33.45 18.05 0.56
N PHE A 263 32.66 17.64 -0.45
CA PHE A 263 31.63 16.66 -0.24
C PHE A 263 32.26 15.28 -0.19
N ALA A 264 32.03 14.54 0.89
CA ALA A 264 32.39 13.13 0.97
C ALA A 264 31.60 12.28 -0.05
N THR A 265 30.48 12.82 -0.57
CA THR A 265 29.58 12.18 -1.53
C THR A 265 29.42 13.06 -2.78
N PRO A 266 29.56 12.52 -4.01
CA PRO A 266 29.35 13.29 -5.24
C PRO A 266 27.98 14.00 -5.29
N PRO A 267 27.87 15.21 -5.87
CA PRO A 267 26.63 16.02 -5.83
C PRO A 267 25.37 15.30 -6.34
N HIS A 268 25.44 14.63 -7.50
CA HIS A 268 24.31 13.86 -8.04
C HIS A 268 23.84 12.75 -7.09
N ILE A 269 24.78 12.11 -6.39
CA ILE A 269 24.48 11.09 -5.39
C ILE A 269 23.89 11.74 -4.13
N LEU A 270 24.47 12.84 -3.67
CA LEU A 270 23.99 13.57 -2.51
C LEU A 270 22.55 14.04 -2.72
N ARG A 271 22.21 14.50 -3.92
CA ARG A 271 20.83 14.87 -4.31
C ARG A 271 19.85 13.73 -4.05
N ALA A 272 20.13 12.54 -4.58
CA ALA A 272 19.31 11.37 -4.36
C ALA A 272 19.22 11.00 -2.86
N VAL A 273 20.35 11.01 -2.14
CA VAL A 273 20.40 10.66 -0.72
C VAL A 273 19.57 11.62 0.14
N LEU A 274 19.67 12.94 -0.05
CA LEU A 274 18.90 13.89 0.75
C LEU A 274 17.41 13.82 0.44
N ARG A 275 17.04 13.59 -0.81
CA ARG A 275 15.66 13.29 -1.21
C ARG A 275 15.15 12.04 -0.48
N TRP A 276 15.89 10.93 -0.52
CA TRP A 276 15.49 9.69 0.15
C TRP A 276 15.39 9.82 1.68
N ILE A 277 16.25 10.62 2.32
CA ILE A 277 16.12 10.92 3.76
C ILE A 277 14.77 11.57 4.06
N LEU A 278 14.40 12.59 3.27
CA LEU A 278 13.14 13.32 3.44
C LEU A 278 11.92 12.44 3.15
N GLU A 279 11.93 11.73 2.02
CA GLU A 279 10.86 10.83 1.60
C GLU A 279 10.61 9.73 2.61
N THR A 280 11.67 9.01 2.98
CA THR A 280 11.56 7.86 3.88
C THR A 280 11.13 8.28 5.28
N GLY A 281 11.67 9.39 5.79
CA GLY A 281 11.25 9.96 7.07
C GLY A 281 9.77 10.34 7.09
N TRP A 282 9.23 10.83 5.97
CA TRP A 282 7.81 11.13 5.81
C TRP A 282 6.95 9.87 5.64
N LEU A 283 7.40 8.89 4.84
CA LEU A 283 6.71 7.62 4.57
C LEU A 283 6.53 6.78 5.84
N LEU A 284 7.49 6.81 6.77
CA LEU A 284 7.35 6.17 8.10
C LEU A 284 6.10 6.63 8.86
N LEU A 285 5.68 7.88 8.66
CA LEU A 285 4.52 8.48 9.32
C LEU A 285 3.19 8.11 8.64
N GLN A 286 3.23 7.47 7.47
CA GLN A 286 2.07 7.12 6.66
C GLN A 286 1.59 5.69 6.97
N THR A 287 0.34 5.42 6.62
CA THR A 287 -0.45 4.20 6.84
C THR A 287 -0.57 3.75 8.29
N ASP A 288 -1.78 3.35 8.69
CA ASP A 288 -2.01 2.92 10.07
C ASP A 288 -1.40 1.54 10.40
N PHE A 289 -1.11 0.73 9.38
CA PHE A 289 -0.65 -0.65 9.52
C PHE A 289 0.45 -0.96 8.52
N PHE A 290 1.41 -1.76 8.96
CA PHE A 290 2.43 -2.36 8.11
C PHE A 290 2.24 -3.87 8.03
N PRO A 291 2.62 -4.49 6.91
CA PRO A 291 2.97 -5.90 6.86
C PRO A 291 3.96 -6.22 7.99
N LYS A 292 3.70 -7.27 8.75
CA LYS A 292 4.56 -7.71 9.86
C LYS A 292 5.97 -8.04 9.38
N THR A 293 6.07 -8.57 8.16
CA THR A 293 7.33 -8.89 7.49
C THR A 293 8.20 -7.66 7.24
N TRP A 294 7.62 -6.46 7.08
CA TRP A 294 8.42 -5.23 6.94
C TRP A 294 9.18 -4.87 8.22
N LEU A 295 8.65 -5.26 9.39
CA LEU A 295 9.30 -5.01 10.68
C LEU A 295 10.29 -6.12 11.07
N ASP A 296 10.34 -7.20 10.29
CA ASP A 296 11.17 -8.37 10.53
C ASP A 296 12.56 -8.17 9.92
N ALA A 297 13.55 -7.96 10.78
CA ALA A 297 14.92 -7.69 10.37
C ALA A 297 15.56 -8.86 9.58
N ASP A 298 15.06 -10.09 9.71
CA ASP A 298 15.61 -11.25 9.01
C ASP A 298 15.07 -11.40 7.58
N ARG A 299 14.04 -10.63 7.20
CA ARG A 299 13.47 -10.59 5.85
C ARG A 299 14.24 -9.71 4.87
N PHE A 300 15.13 -8.85 5.36
CA PHE A 300 15.98 -8.02 4.52
C PHE A 300 17.15 -8.85 3.96
N ASP A 301 17.33 -8.85 2.65
CA ASP A 301 18.47 -9.50 2.01
C ASP A 301 19.77 -8.79 2.41
N TYR A 302 19.76 -7.46 2.34
CA TYR A 302 20.88 -6.62 2.74
C TYR A 302 20.45 -5.54 3.73
N LEU A 303 21.13 -5.48 4.86
CA LEU A 303 21.00 -4.43 5.87
C LEU A 303 22.23 -3.54 5.83
N HIS A 304 22.11 -2.36 5.22
CA HIS A 304 23.19 -1.38 5.14
C HIS A 304 23.26 -0.61 6.46
N CYS A 305 24.24 -0.97 7.27
CA CYS A 305 24.46 -0.31 8.54
C CYS A 305 24.97 1.12 8.31
N PRO A 306 24.43 2.12 9.04
CA PRO A 306 24.84 3.52 8.88
C PRO A 306 26.22 3.81 9.51
N VAL A 307 26.76 2.90 10.32
CA VAL A 307 27.98 3.12 11.11
C VAL A 307 28.88 1.89 11.04
N ALA A 308 30.19 2.09 11.20
CA ALA A 308 31.15 1.00 11.24
C ALA A 308 30.82 0.02 12.38
N GLN A 309 31.13 -1.27 12.18
CA GLN A 309 30.75 -2.35 13.10
C GLN A 309 31.17 -2.06 14.55
N LYS A 310 32.40 -1.60 14.76
CA LYS A 310 32.95 -1.27 16.08
C LYS A 310 32.12 -0.18 16.79
N GLN A 311 31.51 0.74 16.03
CA GLN A 311 30.79 1.89 16.56
C GLN A 311 29.32 1.64 16.89
N THR A 312 28.74 0.55 16.38
CA THR A 312 27.30 0.24 16.54
C THR A 312 26.83 0.25 17.99
N ALA A 313 27.64 -0.28 18.93
CA ALA A 313 27.27 -0.44 20.33
C ALA A 313 27.24 0.88 21.14
N TYR A 314 27.97 1.91 20.70
CA TYR A 314 28.11 3.17 21.44
C TYR A 314 27.76 4.41 20.63
N TRP A 315 27.29 4.25 19.39
CA TRP A 315 26.84 5.36 18.58
C TRP A 315 25.72 6.14 19.27
N ARG A 316 25.75 7.47 19.12
CA ARG A 316 24.74 8.37 19.69
C ARG A 316 24.34 9.40 18.65
N ALA A 317 23.04 9.65 18.57
CA ALA A 317 22.46 10.74 17.79
C ALA A 317 23.08 12.08 18.19
N LYS A 318 23.46 12.89 17.20
CA LYS A 318 24.20 14.15 17.40
C LYS A 318 23.28 15.37 17.40
N SER A 319 22.15 15.29 16.72
CA SER A 319 21.19 16.38 16.49
C SER A 319 19.89 16.20 17.30
N LEU A 320 19.60 14.99 17.78
CA LEU A 320 18.44 14.72 18.65
C LEU A 320 18.74 14.89 20.14
N SER A 321 17.88 15.64 20.83
CA SER A 321 17.87 15.69 22.29
C SER A 321 17.52 14.33 22.92
N PHE A 322 17.79 14.16 24.21
CA PHE A 322 17.40 12.93 24.94
C PHE A 322 15.90 12.65 24.91
N LYS A 323 15.07 13.69 25.00
CA LYS A 323 13.60 13.57 24.92
C LYS A 323 13.15 13.13 23.53
N GLU A 324 13.77 13.66 22.48
CA GLU A 324 13.46 13.30 21.10
C GLU A 324 13.85 11.85 20.78
N ARG A 325 15.02 11.40 21.26
CA ARG A 325 15.49 10.01 21.10
C ARG A 325 14.55 8.97 21.74
N LYS A 326 13.96 9.29 22.89
CA LYS A 326 13.05 8.39 23.60
C LYS A 326 11.71 8.15 22.89
N ASN A 327 11.33 9.02 21.96
CA ASN A 327 10.05 8.92 21.27
C ASN A 327 10.18 9.36 19.81
N LEU A 328 10.71 8.47 18.98
CA LEU A 328 10.97 8.73 17.57
C LEU A 328 9.67 9.04 16.80
N GLN A 329 8.56 8.34 17.09
CA GLN A 329 7.25 8.62 16.49
C GLN A 329 6.84 10.07 16.69
N LYS A 330 6.89 10.57 17.93
CA LYS A 330 6.51 11.96 18.26
C LYS A 330 7.50 12.96 17.66
N THR A 331 8.79 12.62 17.64
CA THR A 331 9.84 13.44 17.03
C THR A 331 9.58 13.61 15.55
N LEU A 332 9.44 12.52 14.78
CA LEU A 332 9.13 12.57 13.35
C LEU A 332 7.80 13.30 13.09
N SER A 333 6.74 12.98 13.84
CA SER A 333 5.44 13.65 13.66
C SER A 333 5.53 15.17 13.80
N LYS A 334 6.40 15.67 14.69
CA LYS A 334 6.65 17.11 14.86
C LYS A 334 7.50 17.68 13.72
N LEU A 335 8.53 16.97 13.29
CA LEU A 335 9.44 17.42 12.23
C LEU A 335 8.69 17.66 10.91
N TYR A 336 7.72 16.81 10.59
CA TYR A 336 6.92 16.91 9.36
C TYR A 336 5.59 17.66 9.54
N HIS A 337 5.34 18.26 10.71
CA HIS A 337 4.07 18.94 10.97
C HIS A 337 3.93 20.21 10.12
N GLY A 338 2.81 20.35 9.41
CA GLY A 338 2.53 21.53 8.59
C GLY A 338 3.37 21.65 7.31
N MET A 339 4.15 20.62 6.99
CA MET A 339 5.10 20.61 5.88
C MET A 339 4.52 19.98 4.61
N ASP A 340 4.68 20.64 3.46
CA ASP A 340 4.56 19.98 2.16
C ASP A 340 5.91 19.37 1.80
N ILE A 341 6.01 18.05 1.91
CA ILE A 341 7.25 17.32 1.72
C ILE A 341 7.83 17.51 0.31
N ARG A 342 6.99 17.66 -0.72
CA ARG A 342 7.43 17.84 -2.11
C ARG A 342 8.12 19.19 -2.30
N LYS A 343 7.62 20.23 -1.64
CA LYS A 343 8.27 21.55 -1.64
C LYS A 343 9.62 21.51 -0.93
N GLN A 344 9.73 20.74 0.15
CA GLN A 344 11.01 20.60 0.87
C GLN A 344 12.03 19.79 0.07
N ILE A 345 11.61 18.72 -0.61
CA ILE A 345 12.47 17.99 -1.55
C ILE A 345 12.97 18.94 -2.64
N TYR A 346 12.08 19.69 -3.29
CA TYR A 346 12.45 20.67 -4.31
C TYR A 346 13.48 21.69 -3.81
N ARG A 347 13.27 22.26 -2.61
CA ARG A 347 14.21 23.21 -1.99
C ARG A 347 15.61 22.62 -1.78
N VAL A 348 15.68 21.37 -1.32
CA VAL A 348 16.98 20.67 -1.12
C VAL A 348 17.66 20.41 -2.47
N GLU A 349 16.91 19.98 -3.48
CA GLU A 349 17.45 19.74 -4.82
C GLU A 349 17.96 21.03 -5.46
N GLU A 350 17.19 22.12 -5.38
CA GLU A 350 17.58 23.45 -5.85
C GLU A 350 18.88 23.92 -5.18
N ARG A 351 18.99 23.78 -3.85
CA ARG A 351 20.20 24.15 -3.11
C ARG A 351 21.44 23.39 -3.59
N ILE A 352 21.30 22.09 -3.88
CA ILE A 352 22.42 21.30 -4.42
C ILE A 352 22.82 21.80 -5.80
N ILE A 353 21.86 22.05 -6.69
CA ILE A 353 22.12 22.57 -8.03
C ILE A 353 22.86 23.91 -7.92
N THR A 354 22.36 24.84 -7.12
CA THR A 354 22.97 26.16 -6.94
C THR A 354 24.38 26.09 -6.35
N CYS A 355 24.58 25.38 -5.24
CA CYS A 355 25.87 25.38 -4.54
C CYS A 355 26.92 24.46 -5.17
N CYS A 356 26.50 23.36 -5.81
CA CYS A 356 27.42 22.32 -6.27
C CYS A 356 27.59 22.32 -7.78
N GLU A 357 26.51 22.54 -8.53
CA GLU A 357 26.52 22.45 -10.00
C GLU A 357 26.77 23.82 -10.64
N ALA A 358 26.12 24.87 -10.13
CA ALA A 358 26.32 26.25 -10.57
C ALA A 358 27.50 26.95 -9.87
N GLN A 359 28.09 26.33 -8.83
CA GLN A 359 29.20 26.85 -8.03
C GLN A 359 28.93 28.25 -7.45
N GLU A 360 27.67 28.56 -7.17
CA GLU A 360 27.30 29.84 -6.58
C GLU A 360 27.60 29.84 -5.09
N ASN A 361 28.26 30.91 -4.64
CA ASN A 361 28.73 31.05 -3.27
C ASN A 361 27.61 31.63 -2.38
N VAL A 362 26.60 30.81 -2.10
CA VAL A 362 25.39 31.24 -1.36
C VAL A 362 25.55 30.95 0.14
N GLY A 363 25.33 31.96 0.97
CA GLY A 363 25.27 31.81 2.43
C GLY A 363 24.02 31.06 2.89
N MET A 364 23.93 30.73 4.17
CA MET A 364 22.76 30.06 4.75
C MET A 364 21.73 31.09 5.22
N GLU A 365 20.48 30.98 4.76
CA GLU A 365 19.34 31.77 5.23
C GLU A 365 18.61 31.10 6.42
N GLU A 366 17.55 31.72 6.93
CA GLU A 366 16.75 31.15 8.04
C GLU A 366 16.02 29.86 7.63
N ASP A 367 15.38 29.86 6.45
CA ASP A 367 14.75 28.68 5.86
C ASP A 367 15.75 27.52 5.63
N ASP A 368 17.00 27.85 5.31
CA ASP A 368 18.08 26.89 5.16
C ASP A 368 18.46 26.24 6.50
N LEU A 369 18.43 27.01 7.60
CA LEU A 369 18.68 26.47 8.94
C LEU A 369 17.60 25.45 9.34
N GLU A 370 16.34 25.75 9.05
CA GLU A 370 15.23 24.82 9.30
C GLU A 370 15.39 23.53 8.48
N THR A 371 15.71 23.66 7.19
CA THR A 371 15.93 22.52 6.28
C THR A 371 17.11 21.67 6.72
N ARG A 372 18.24 22.30 7.10
CA ARG A 372 19.40 21.61 7.66
C ARG A 372 19.05 20.85 8.93
N ASN A 373 18.32 21.47 9.85
CA ASN A 373 17.91 20.85 11.11
C ASN A 373 16.95 19.68 10.86
N LEU A 374 16.02 19.81 9.92
CA LEU A 374 15.15 18.73 9.47
C LEU A 374 15.97 17.53 8.97
N LEU A 375 16.86 17.75 8.01
CA LEU A 375 17.70 16.70 7.42
C LEU A 375 18.54 15.98 8.48
N LEU A 376 19.24 16.73 9.33
CA LEU A 376 20.12 16.16 10.36
C LEU A 376 19.33 15.37 11.42
N LYS A 377 18.18 15.89 11.86
CA LYS A 377 17.33 15.19 12.83
C LYS A 377 16.67 13.95 12.22
N THR A 378 16.22 14.02 10.96
CA THR A 378 15.68 12.86 10.26
C THR A 378 16.76 11.80 10.07
N LEU A 379 17.97 12.18 9.65
CA LEU A 379 19.11 11.27 9.53
C LEU A 379 19.41 10.54 10.85
N ASP A 380 19.39 11.25 11.98
CA ASP A 380 19.54 10.64 13.31
C ASP A 380 18.43 9.63 13.62
N VAL A 381 17.18 9.95 13.28
CA VAL A 381 16.05 9.03 13.46
C VAL A 381 16.23 7.77 12.61
N LEU A 382 16.52 7.93 11.31
CA LEU A 382 16.73 6.82 10.38
C LEU A 382 17.87 5.91 10.86
N THR A 383 18.97 6.51 11.35
CA THR A 383 20.12 5.80 11.91
C THR A 383 19.73 4.97 13.13
N LEU A 384 18.95 5.54 14.06
CA LEU A 384 18.46 4.81 15.24
C LEU A 384 17.56 3.64 14.87
N ILE A 385 16.70 3.80 13.86
CA ILE A 385 15.82 2.74 13.35
C ILE A 385 16.66 1.60 12.75
N MET A 386 17.67 1.90 11.93
CA MET A 386 18.54 0.88 11.34
C MET A 386 19.37 0.13 12.39
N LEU A 387 19.86 0.83 13.41
CA LEU A 387 20.60 0.18 14.49
C LEU A 387 19.70 -0.73 15.33
N ASP A 388 18.44 -0.35 15.53
CA ASP A 388 17.45 -1.20 16.19
C ASP A 388 17.10 -2.44 15.34
N LEU A 389 16.92 -2.29 14.02
CA LEU A 389 16.74 -3.42 13.10
C LEU A 389 17.95 -4.35 13.12
N HIS A 390 19.17 -3.79 13.03
CA HIS A 390 20.40 -4.55 13.09
C HIS A 390 20.51 -5.37 14.38
N LYS A 391 20.15 -4.77 15.53
CA LYS A 391 20.15 -5.45 16.82
C LYS A 391 19.12 -6.59 16.90
N ARG A 392 17.99 -6.47 16.21
CA ARG A 392 16.93 -7.48 16.17
C ARG A 392 17.19 -8.60 15.16
N ARG A 393 18.07 -8.38 14.18
CA ARG A 393 18.44 -9.40 13.18
C ARG A 393 19.13 -10.58 13.86
N THR A 394 18.69 -11.79 13.53
CA THR A 394 19.26 -13.05 14.03
C THR A 394 20.16 -13.72 12.99
N ARG A 395 19.93 -13.41 11.71
CA ARG A 395 20.78 -13.85 10.60
C ARG A 395 22.18 -13.22 10.65
N SER A 396 23.20 -14.05 10.48
CA SER A 396 24.61 -13.63 10.46
C SER A 396 25.09 -13.09 9.11
N ASP A 397 24.33 -13.34 8.03
CA ASP A 397 24.61 -12.90 6.68
C ASP A 397 23.88 -11.60 6.32
N GLY A 398 24.30 -10.94 5.23
CA GLY A 398 23.59 -9.80 4.64
C GLY A 398 23.75 -8.46 5.38
N VAL A 399 24.59 -8.36 6.41
CA VAL A 399 24.89 -7.06 7.03
C VAL A 399 26.09 -6.40 6.36
N CYS A 400 25.87 -5.20 5.82
CA CYS A 400 26.89 -4.43 5.12
C CYS A 400 27.30 -3.23 5.98
N TYR A 401 28.55 -3.19 6.42
CA TYR A 401 29.10 -2.04 7.16
C TYR A 401 29.82 -1.08 6.21
N PRO A 402 29.82 0.24 6.50
CA PRO A 402 30.65 1.19 5.79
C PRO A 402 32.13 0.94 6.14
N ALA A 403 33.04 1.38 5.27
CA ALA A 403 34.48 1.27 5.50
C ALA A 403 34.88 1.92 6.85
N GLU A 404 35.83 1.34 7.56
CA GLU A 404 36.37 1.95 8.76
C GLU A 404 37.09 3.25 8.38
N VAL A 405 36.65 4.37 8.95
CA VAL A 405 37.44 5.60 8.92
C VAL A 405 38.66 5.33 9.80
N VAL A 406 39.78 4.98 9.16
CA VAL A 406 41.09 4.94 9.83
C VAL A 406 41.41 6.38 10.21
N GLY A 407 41.23 6.68 11.50
CA GLY A 407 41.49 8.01 12.07
C GLY A 407 42.97 8.33 12.16
#